data_AF-A0A934AU85-F1
#
_entry.id   AF-A0A934AU85-F1
#
_cell.length_a   1.000
_cell.length_b   1.000
_cell.length_c   1.000
_cell.angle_alpha   90.00
_cell.angle_beta   90.00
_cell.angle_gamma   90.00
#
_symmetry.space_group_name_H-M   'P 1'
#
loop_
_entity.id
_entity.type
_entity.pdbx_description
1 polymer ?
#
loop_
_entity_poly.entity_id
_entity_poly.type
_entity_poly.pdbx_seq_one_letter_code
_entity_poly.pdbx_strand_id
1 'polypeptide(L)'
;MDVTARTDSGAVIVVAKKEYREIGLDTEGNERLGAWQIKEIIDLTLPPQKRIDERFIVEFPENTNTAEIEVILKYYLSPSYESTVHKLTKKISFGK
;
A
#
# COMPACT_ATOMS: atom_id res chain seq x y z
N MET A 1 -1.17 0.04 -2.75
CA MET A 1 -1.61 -0.15 -1.36
C MET A 1 -1.44 1.16 -0.65
N ASP A 2 -2.53 1.67 -0.10
CA ASP A 2 -2.56 2.93 0.63
C ASP A 2 -2.91 2.63 2.09
N VAL A 3 -2.12 3.17 3.01
CA VAL A 3 -2.35 3.08 4.45
C VAL A 3 -2.56 4.50 4.96
N THR A 4 -3.74 4.75 5.51
CA THR A 4 -4.07 6.04 6.11
C THR A 4 -4.54 5.82 7.55
N ALA A 5 -4.32 6.81 8.40
CA ALA A 5 -4.84 6.83 9.76
C ALA A 5 -5.66 8.10 9.95
N ARG A 6 -6.86 7.96 10.53
CA ARG A 6 -7.73 9.08 10.90
C ARG A 6 -7.78 9.20 12.41
N THR A 7 -7.39 10.33 12.96
CA THR A 7 -7.46 10.60 14.39
C THR A 7 -8.89 10.93 14.84
N ASP A 8 -9.13 10.89 16.14
CA ASP A 8 -10.36 11.38 16.79
C ASP A 8 -10.67 12.86 16.50
N SER A 9 -9.63 13.70 16.35
CA SER A 9 -9.76 15.09 15.91
C SER A 9 -10.14 15.26 14.43
N GLY A 10 -10.26 14.16 13.67
CA GLY A 10 -10.60 14.16 12.26
C GLY A 10 -9.42 14.40 11.32
N ALA A 11 -8.18 14.52 11.85
CA ALA A 11 -7.00 14.66 11.03
C ALA A 11 -6.71 13.35 10.28
N VAL A 12 -6.42 13.44 8.98
CA VAL A 12 -6.02 12.30 8.15
C VAL A 12 -4.51 12.34 7.97
N ILE A 13 -3.84 11.27 8.41
CA ILE A 13 -2.40 11.08 8.32
C ILE A 13 -2.15 10.01 7.26
N VAL A 14 -1.36 10.36 6.24
CA VAL A 14 -0.88 9.38 5.26
C VAL A 14 0.27 8.61 5.91
N VAL A 15 0.05 7.33 6.17
CA VAL A 15 1.03 6.46 6.84
C VAL A 15 2.04 5.94 5.83
N ALA A 16 1.54 5.36 4.74
CA ALA A 16 2.39 4.84 3.68
C ALA A 16 1.62 4.69 2.38
N LYS A 17 2.34 4.79 1.27
CA LYS A 17 1.89 4.37 -0.06
C LYS A 17 2.92 3.41 -0.62
N LYS A 18 2.45 2.23 -1.04
CA LYS A 18 3.31 1.20 -1.66
C LYS A 18 2.70 0.71 -2.96
N GLU A 19 3.53 0.65 -3.99
CA GLU A 19 3.16 0.18 -5.32
C GLU A 19 3.84 -1.15 -5.60
N TYR A 20 3.08 -2.10 -6.13
CA TYR A 20 3.57 -3.38 -6.61
C TYR A 20 3.33 -3.44 -8.10
N ARG A 21 4.30 -3.93 -8.87
CA ARG A 21 4.20 -4.05 -10.33
C ARG A 21 4.42 -5.50 -10.71
N GLU A 22 3.67 -6.02 -11.68
CA GLU A 22 3.96 -7.33 -12.24
C GLU A 22 5.18 -7.25 -13.16
N ILE A 23 6.10 -8.22 -13.07
CA ILE A 23 7.19 -8.36 -14.04
C ILE A 23 6.56 -8.84 -15.35
N GLY A 24 6.88 -8.15 -16.45
CA GLY A 24 6.78 -8.73 -17.78
C GLY A 24 5.91 -8.02 -18.80
N LEU A 25 5.25 -6.90 -18.51
CA LEU A 25 4.51 -6.17 -19.56
C LEU A 25 4.57 -4.65 -19.35
N ASP A 26 4.90 -3.91 -20.42
CA ASP A 26 4.60 -2.48 -20.49
C ASP A 26 3.10 -2.25 -20.80
N THR A 27 2.68 -0.99 -20.81
CA THR A 27 1.28 -0.58 -21.10
C THR A 27 0.79 -0.93 -22.51
N GLU A 28 1.68 -1.38 -23.39
CA GLU A 28 1.41 -1.81 -24.76
C GLU A 28 1.55 -3.35 -24.93
N GLY A 29 1.87 -4.07 -23.86
CA GLY A 29 2.05 -5.52 -23.87
C GLY A 29 3.43 -6.00 -24.35
N ASN A 30 4.43 -5.12 -24.39
CA ASN A 30 5.79 -5.47 -24.83
C ASN A 30 6.75 -5.68 -23.65
N GLU A 31 7.58 -6.73 -23.73
CA GLU A 31 8.71 -6.95 -22.84
C GLU A 31 9.95 -6.21 -23.35
N ARG A 32 10.34 -5.10 -22.69
CA ARG A 32 11.69 -4.54 -22.84
C ARG A 32 12.24 -4.05 -21.52
N LEU A 33 12.97 -4.92 -20.83
CA LEU A 33 13.74 -4.56 -19.65
C LEU A 33 15.16 -5.09 -19.83
N GLY A 34 16.15 -4.20 -19.78
CA GLY A 34 17.56 -4.60 -19.73
C GLY A 34 17.81 -5.41 -18.45
N ALA A 35 18.78 -6.33 -18.47
CA ALA A 35 19.04 -7.27 -17.37
C ALA A 35 19.18 -6.63 -15.97
N TRP A 36 19.60 -5.35 -15.90
CA TRP A 36 19.66 -4.58 -14.66
C TRP A 36 18.27 -4.17 -14.11
N GLN A 37 17.34 -3.81 -14.99
CA GLN A 37 15.98 -3.37 -14.62
C GLN A 37 15.14 -4.53 -14.10
N ILE A 38 15.44 -5.76 -14.52
CA ILE A 38 14.78 -6.99 -14.03
C ILE A 38 14.99 -7.15 -12.52
N LYS A 39 16.18 -6.81 -12.00
CA LYS A 39 16.48 -6.91 -10.57
C LYS A 39 15.63 -5.95 -9.73
N GLU A 40 15.48 -4.71 -10.16
CA GLU A 40 14.66 -3.70 -9.47
C GLU A 40 13.18 -4.07 -9.48
N ILE A 41 12.71 -4.69 -10.57
CA ILE A 41 11.30 -5.07 -10.70
C ILE A 41 11.00 -6.34 -9.88
N ILE A 42 11.96 -7.27 -9.72
CA ILE A 42 11.82 -8.39 -8.77
C ILE A 42 11.57 -7.91 -7.35
N ASP A 43 12.25 -6.85 -6.92
CA ASP A 43 12.04 -6.25 -5.60
C ASP A 43 10.67 -5.55 -5.49
N LEU A 44 10.09 -5.12 -6.61
CA LEU A 44 8.78 -4.45 -6.69
C LEU A 44 7.60 -5.39 -7.00
N THR A 45 7.88 -6.63 -7.43
CA THR A 45 6.84 -7.66 -7.57
C THR A 45 6.47 -8.27 -6.25
N LEU A 46 5.19 -8.57 -6.10
CA LEU A 46 4.73 -9.55 -5.12
C LEU A 46 5.10 -10.95 -5.64
N PRO A 47 6.08 -11.66 -5.02
CA PRO A 47 6.37 -13.03 -5.41
C PRO A 47 5.13 -13.91 -5.23
N PRO A 48 4.78 -14.75 -6.23
CA PRO A 48 3.63 -15.61 -6.13
C PRO A 48 3.77 -16.54 -4.92
N GLN A 49 2.69 -16.67 -4.14
CA GLN A 49 2.54 -17.58 -3.00
C GLN A 49 3.27 -17.25 -1.69
N LYS A 50 3.87 -16.06 -1.54
CA LYS A 50 4.44 -15.66 -0.22
C LYS A 50 3.50 -14.70 0.51
N ARG A 51 3.19 -15.03 1.77
CA ARG A 51 2.67 -14.05 2.73
C ARG A 51 3.80 -13.07 3.05
N ILE A 52 3.53 -11.78 2.84
CA ILE A 52 4.43 -10.69 3.23
C ILE A 52 3.79 -9.97 4.41
N ASP A 53 4.51 -9.91 5.52
CA ASP A 53 4.11 -9.09 6.66
C ASP A 53 4.84 -7.75 6.58
N GLU A 54 4.09 -6.65 6.47
CA GLU A 54 4.65 -5.30 6.43
C GLU A 54 4.43 -4.57 7.75
N ARG A 55 5.43 -3.78 8.16
CA ARG A 55 5.37 -2.95 9.36
C ARG A 55 5.42 -1.49 8.96
N PHE A 56 4.44 -0.73 9.42
CA PHE A 56 4.37 0.71 9.24
C PHE A 56 4.52 1.38 10.61
N ILE A 57 5.32 2.45 10.65
CA ILE A 57 5.48 3.30 11.81
C ILE A 57 4.84 4.64 11.46
N VAL A 58 3.96 5.12 12.32
CA VAL A 58 3.29 6.42 12.18
C VAL A 58 3.39 7.15 13.50
N GLU A 59 3.68 8.44 13.42
CA GLU A 59 3.64 9.35 14.55
C GLU A 59 2.27 10.00 14.62
N PHE A 60 1.65 9.95 15.79
CA PHE A 60 0.38 10.61 16.07
C PHE A 60 0.61 11.90 16.85
N PRO A 61 -0.18 12.96 16.61
CA PRO A 61 -0.13 14.17 17.41
C PRO A 61 -0.35 13.88 18.91
N GLU A 62 0.31 14.66 19.76
CA GLU A 62 0.08 14.62 21.20
C GLU A 62 -1.42 14.83 21.51
N ASN A 63 -1.95 14.04 22.45
CA ASN A 63 -3.38 13.97 22.84
C ASN A 63 -4.32 13.19 21.89
N THR A 64 -3.80 12.42 20.92
CA THR A 64 -4.62 11.49 20.14
C THR A 64 -5.03 10.29 21.01
N ASN A 65 -6.32 10.16 21.34
CA ASN A 65 -6.79 9.03 22.17
C ASN A 65 -7.15 7.80 21.33
N THR A 66 -7.68 8.05 20.13
CA THR A 66 -8.02 6.97 19.20
C THR A 66 -7.63 7.33 17.77
N ALA A 67 -7.27 6.30 17.00
CA ALA A 67 -7.06 6.43 15.57
C ALA A 67 -7.74 5.26 14.84
N GLU A 68 -8.30 5.55 13.67
CA GLU A 68 -8.84 4.55 12.75
C GLU A 68 -7.85 4.37 11.61
N ILE A 69 -7.25 3.18 11.53
CA ILE A 69 -6.33 2.83 10.45
C ILE A 69 -7.14 2.19 9.33
N GLU A 70 -7.00 2.72 8.12
CA GLU A 70 -7.58 2.19 6.89
C GLU A 70 -6.46 1.73 5.94
N VAL A 71 -6.54 0.47 5.52
CA VAL A 71 -5.65 -0.13 4.52
C VAL A 71 -6.50 -0.45 3.30
N ILE A 72 -6.13 0.13 2.16
CA ILE A 72 -6.77 -0.13 0.88
C ILE A 72 -5.73 -0.76 -0.06
N LEU A 73 -6.05 -1.96 -0.55
CA LEU A 73 -5.31 -2.60 -1.63
C LEU A 73 -6.10 -2.44 -2.93
N LYS A 74 -5.50 -1.72 -3.89
CA LYS A 74 -6.03 -1.53 -5.23
C LYS A 74 -5.22 -2.33 -6.24
N TYR A 75 -5.93 -2.88 -7.22
CA TYR A 75 -5.36 -3.49 -8.41
C TYR A 75 -5.70 -2.63 -9.62
N TYR A 76 -4.72 -2.45 -10.49
CA TYR A 76 -4.83 -1.66 -11.71
C TYR A 76 -4.61 -2.60 -12.89
N LEU A 77 -5.66 -2.85 -13.68
CA LEU A 77 -5.52 -3.59 -14.93
C LEU A 77 -4.97 -2.68 -16.04
N SER A 78 -5.34 -1.41 -15.99
CA SER A 78 -4.84 -0.34 -16.84
C SER A 78 -4.84 0.98 -16.05
N PRO A 79 -4.18 2.04 -16.52
CA PRO A 79 -4.19 3.33 -15.82
C PRO A 79 -5.59 3.92 -15.59
N SER A 80 -6.56 3.55 -16.43
CA SER A 80 -7.95 4.00 -16.35
C SER A 80 -8.88 3.02 -15.64
N TYR A 81 -8.42 1.79 -15.37
CA TYR A 81 -9.21 0.76 -14.70
C TYR A 81 -8.55 0.33 -13.39
N GLU A 82 -9.13 0.79 -12.28
CA GLU A 82 -8.76 0.38 -10.93
C GLU A 82 -9.90 -0.37 -10.24
N SER A 83 -9.54 -1.34 -9.40
CA SER A 83 -10.48 -2.05 -8.54
C SER A 83 -9.91 -2.17 -7.13
N THR A 84 -10.76 -1.99 -6.12
CA THR A 84 -10.38 -2.25 -4.73
C THR A 84 -10.48 -3.74 -4.48
N VAL A 85 -9.32 -4.38 -4.33
CA VAL A 85 -9.22 -5.83 -4.07
C VAL A 85 -9.49 -6.13 -2.61
N HIS A 86 -9.02 -5.27 -1.72
CA HIS A 86 -9.18 -5.45 -0.29
C HIS A 86 -9.26 -4.11 0.42
N LYS A 87 -10.10 -4.06 1.44
CA LYS A 87 -10.21 -2.93 2.35
C LYS A 87 -10.32 -3.46 3.77
N LEU A 88 -9.43 -3.00 4.63
CA LEU A 88 -9.44 -3.31 6.05
C LEU A 88 -9.42 -2.02 6.85
N THR A 89 -10.32 -1.91 7.81
CA THR A 89 -10.38 -0.78 8.73
C THR A 89 -10.28 -1.30 10.15
N LYS A 90 -9.41 -0.69 10.96
CA LYS A 90 -9.22 -1.07 12.35
C LYS A 90 -9.06 0.17 13.22
N LYS A 91 -9.90 0.26 14.25
CA LYS A 91 -9.76 1.27 15.29
C LYS A 91 -8.75 0.82 16.34
N ILE A 92 -7.82 1.71 16.66
CA ILE A 92 -6.87 1.57 17.75
C ILE A 92 -7.14 2.65 18.78
N SER A 93 -7.04 2.27 20.06
CA SER A 93 -7.15 3.18 21.19
C SER A 93 -5.80 3.20 21.88
N PHE A 94 -5.27 4.39 22.09
CA PHE A 94 -4.12 4.63 22.94
C PHE A 94 -4.70 4.87 24.33
N GLY A 95 -4.66 3.85 25.18
CA GLY A 95 -5.08 4.01 26.58
C GLY A 95 -4.24 5.09 27.25
N LYS A 96 -4.82 5.77 28.25
CA LYS A 96 -4.08 6.61 29.18
C LYS A 96 -3.01 5.81 29.92
#